data_AF-A0A5U9SS20-F1
#
_entry.id   AF-A0A5U9SS20-F1
#
_cell.length_a   1.000
_cell.length_b   1.000
_cell.length_c   1.000
_cell.angle_alpha   90.00
_cell.angle_beta   90.00
_cell.angle_gamma   90.00
#
_symmetry.space_group_name_H-M   'P 1'
#
loop_
_entity.id
_entity.type
_entity.pdbx_description
1 polymer ?
#
loop_
_entity_poly.entity_id
_entity_poly.type
_entity_poly.pdbx_seq_one_letter_code
_entity_poly.pdbx_strand_id
1 'polypeptide(L)'
;RILSFSTFPAVLLITTLFRLALSISTSRLILINADAGEIIATFGQFVIGDSLAVGFVVFSIVTAVMFIVITKGSERVAEVAARFSLDGMPGKQMSIDADLRAGIIDADTARERRKVLEQESQLYGSFDGAMKFIKGDAIAGIIIIFVNFIGGISVGMSSHGMDFSTALSTYTMLTIGDGLVAQIPALLIAVSAGFIVTRVNGDSDNMGRNIIGQLLNNPFVLVVAAVLTVSMGTLPGFP
;
A
#
# COMPACT_ATOMS: atom_id res chain seq x y z
N ARG A 1 -18.92 -0.97 13.40
CA ARG A 1 -19.61 -0.13 12.39
C ARG A 1 -18.55 0.33 11.38
N ILE A 2 -18.64 -0.07 10.12
CA ILE A 2 -17.71 0.36 9.04
C ILE A 2 -17.59 1.89 8.95
N LEU A 3 -18.65 2.62 9.34
CA LEU A 3 -18.70 4.07 9.47
C LEU A 3 -17.70 4.69 10.46
N SER A 4 -17.12 3.93 11.40
CA SER A 4 -16.05 4.46 12.29
C SER A 4 -14.75 4.76 11.53
N PHE A 5 -14.62 4.30 10.29
CA PHE A 5 -13.48 4.54 9.41
C PHE A 5 -13.83 5.50 8.26
N SER A 6 -14.86 6.32 8.41
CA SER A 6 -15.28 7.28 7.36
C SER A 6 -14.20 8.26 6.92
N THR A 7 -13.22 8.55 7.80
CA THR A 7 -12.07 9.42 7.49
C THR A 7 -10.96 8.70 6.72
N PHE A 8 -10.95 7.37 6.67
CA PHE A 8 -9.84 6.61 6.11
C PHE A 8 -9.56 6.89 4.62
N PRO A 9 -10.57 7.01 3.72
CA PRO A 9 -10.32 7.40 2.34
C PRO A 9 -9.61 8.75 2.21
N ALA A 10 -9.94 9.72 3.07
CA ALA A 10 -9.27 11.02 3.09
C ALA A 10 -7.80 10.91 3.55
N VAL A 11 -7.54 10.08 4.57
CA VAL A 11 -6.17 9.80 5.03
C VAL A 11 -5.36 9.09 3.93
N LEU A 12 -5.95 8.14 3.21
CA LEU A 12 -5.31 7.50 2.06
C LEU A 12 -4.92 8.52 0.98
N LEU A 13 -5.83 9.43 0.63
CA LEU A 13 -5.55 10.48 -0.36
C LEU A 13 -4.41 11.40 0.10
N ILE A 14 -4.45 11.88 1.34
CA ILE A 14 -3.42 12.78 1.90
C ILE A 14 -2.06 12.07 1.94
N THR A 15 -2.01 10.82 2.42
CA THR A 15 -0.76 10.04 2.51
C THR A 15 -0.18 9.73 1.13
N THR A 16 -1.03 9.46 0.14
CA THR A 16 -0.62 9.26 -1.25
C THR A 16 -0.04 10.54 -1.86
N LEU A 17 -0.72 11.69 -1.65
CA LEU A 17 -0.22 12.99 -2.09
C LEU A 17 1.11 13.36 -1.41
N PHE A 18 1.22 13.12 -0.12
CA PHE A 18 2.46 13.35 0.63
C PHE A 18 3.61 12.49 0.09
N ARG A 19 3.34 11.21 -0.21
CA ARG A 19 4.32 10.32 -0.85
C ARG A 19 4.78 10.88 -2.21
N LEU A 20 3.84 11.28 -3.06
CA LEU A 20 4.16 11.85 -4.38
C LEU A 20 4.99 13.13 -4.24
N ALA A 21 4.66 14.00 -3.29
CA ALA A 21 5.43 15.21 -3.00
C ALA A 21 6.87 14.88 -2.56
N LEU A 22 7.06 13.86 -1.72
CA LEU A 22 8.39 13.38 -1.35
C LEU A 22 9.16 12.87 -2.57
N SER A 23 8.55 12.04 -3.41
CA SER A 23 9.19 11.52 -4.62
C SER A 23 9.57 12.63 -5.61
N ILE A 24 8.75 13.67 -5.75
CA ILE A 24 9.10 14.84 -6.58
C ILE A 24 10.28 15.60 -5.96
N SER A 25 10.29 15.78 -4.64
CA SER A 25 11.37 16.45 -3.92
C SER A 25 12.70 15.70 -4.05
N THR A 26 12.69 14.37 -3.86
CA THR A 26 13.88 13.53 -4.00
C THR A 26 14.38 13.51 -5.45
N SER A 27 13.47 13.39 -6.42
CA SER A 27 13.80 13.49 -7.86
C SER A 27 14.50 14.80 -8.19
N ARG A 28 14.01 15.92 -7.66
CA ARG A 28 14.66 17.23 -7.83
C ARG A 28 16.09 17.22 -7.26
N LEU A 29 16.29 16.66 -6.08
CA LEU A 29 17.62 16.59 -5.45
C LEU A 29 18.57 15.69 -6.26
N ILE A 30 18.10 14.52 -6.71
CA ILE A 30 18.83 13.61 -7.59
C ILE A 30 19.30 14.34 -8.85
N LEU A 31 18.39 15.03 -9.54
CA LEU A 31 18.71 15.69 -10.80
C LEU A 31 19.64 16.91 -10.62
N ILE A 32 19.44 17.73 -9.59
CA ILE A 32 20.19 18.98 -9.41
C ILE A 32 21.56 18.75 -8.75
N ASN A 33 21.62 17.90 -7.73
CA ASN A 33 22.81 17.77 -6.87
C ASN A 33 23.54 16.43 -7.05
N ALA A 34 22.99 15.49 -7.82
CA ALA A 34 23.43 14.09 -7.81
C ALA A 34 23.46 13.49 -6.39
N ASP A 35 22.57 13.95 -5.52
CA ASP A 35 22.42 13.53 -4.15
C ASP A 35 20.93 13.44 -3.81
N ALA A 36 20.50 12.32 -3.26
CA ALA A 36 19.12 12.05 -2.88
C ALA A 36 18.89 12.10 -1.36
N GLY A 37 19.94 12.40 -0.59
CA GLY A 37 19.97 12.27 0.86
C GLY A 37 20.49 10.90 1.33
N GLU A 38 20.93 10.87 2.58
CA GLU A 38 21.68 9.75 3.18
C GLU A 38 20.90 8.43 3.19
N ILE A 39 19.59 8.49 3.42
CA ILE A 39 18.73 7.29 3.42
C ILE A 39 18.73 6.64 2.03
N ILE A 40 18.47 7.43 0.98
CA ILE A 40 18.41 6.91 -0.39
C ILE A 40 19.77 6.37 -0.84
N ALA A 41 20.85 7.10 -0.55
CA ALA A 41 22.21 6.65 -0.85
C ALA A 41 22.54 5.33 -0.15
N THR A 42 22.18 5.20 1.13
CA THR A 42 22.42 3.97 1.91
C THR A 42 21.64 2.78 1.36
N PHE A 43 20.36 2.97 1.03
CA PHE A 43 19.53 1.91 0.43
C PHE A 43 20.01 1.53 -0.97
N GLY A 44 20.44 2.50 -1.78
CA GLY A 44 21.05 2.25 -3.09
C GLY A 44 22.34 1.43 -2.98
N GLN A 45 23.25 1.85 -2.10
CA GLN A 45 24.52 1.16 -1.85
C GLN A 45 24.31 -0.26 -1.29
N PHE A 46 23.36 -0.43 -0.37
CA PHE A 46 23.02 -1.75 0.20
C PHE A 46 22.62 -2.76 -0.88
N VAL A 47 21.94 -2.31 -1.93
CA VAL A 47 21.42 -3.18 -2.98
C VAL A 47 22.38 -3.40 -4.13
N ILE A 48 23.10 -2.36 -4.56
CA ILE A 48 24.05 -2.48 -5.68
C ILE A 48 25.37 -3.10 -5.21
N GLY A 49 25.80 -2.79 -3.99
CA GLY A 49 27.17 -3.04 -3.54
C GLY A 49 28.17 -2.40 -4.50
N ASP A 50 29.14 -3.18 -4.97
CA ASP A 50 30.17 -2.74 -5.93
C ASP A 50 29.89 -3.17 -7.39
N SER A 51 28.71 -3.72 -7.69
CA SER A 51 28.40 -4.27 -9.02
C SER A 51 27.24 -3.56 -9.72
N LEU A 52 27.57 -2.77 -10.74
CA LEU A 52 26.58 -2.12 -11.61
C LEU A 52 25.60 -3.13 -12.25
N ALA A 53 26.09 -4.33 -12.60
CA ALA A 53 25.26 -5.39 -13.18
C ALA A 53 24.19 -5.88 -12.20
N VAL A 54 24.55 -6.05 -10.92
CA VAL A 54 23.59 -6.38 -9.85
C VAL A 54 22.57 -5.25 -9.71
N GLY A 55 23.03 -4.00 -9.74
CA GLY A 55 22.15 -2.83 -9.76
C GLY A 55 21.11 -2.90 -10.87
N PHE A 56 21.51 -3.16 -12.13
CA PHE A 56 20.57 -3.29 -13.23
C PHE A 56 19.54 -4.41 -13.06
N VAL A 57 19.96 -5.56 -12.53
CA VAL A 57 19.05 -6.68 -12.24
C VAL A 57 18.04 -6.28 -11.18
N VAL A 58 18.49 -5.69 -10.06
CA VAL A 58 17.57 -5.29 -9.00
C VAL A 58 16.66 -4.13 -9.43
N PHE A 59 17.17 -3.15 -10.17
CA PHE A 59 16.37 -2.10 -10.79
C PHE A 59 15.23 -2.69 -11.64
N SER A 60 15.54 -3.69 -12.46
CA SER A 60 14.57 -4.37 -13.30
C SER A 60 13.52 -5.11 -12.47
N ILE A 61 13.94 -5.81 -11.41
CA ILE A 61 13.04 -6.49 -10.46
C ILE A 61 12.14 -5.48 -9.75
N VAL A 62 12.70 -4.40 -9.19
CA VAL A 62 11.96 -3.35 -8.49
C VAL A 62 10.91 -2.71 -9.40
N THR A 63 11.31 -2.38 -10.63
CA THR A 63 10.41 -1.79 -11.63
C THR A 63 9.28 -2.77 -12.01
N ALA A 64 9.62 -4.05 -12.24
CA ALA A 64 8.64 -5.08 -12.57
C ALA A 64 7.68 -5.36 -11.40
N VAL A 65 8.18 -5.42 -10.17
CA VAL A 65 7.37 -5.62 -8.96
C VAL A 65 6.46 -4.42 -8.73
N MET A 66 6.95 -3.18 -8.83
CA MET A 66 6.09 -1.99 -8.73
C MET A 66 4.96 -2.03 -9.75
N PHE A 67 5.25 -2.38 -11.00
CA PHE A 67 4.24 -2.50 -12.04
C PHE A 67 3.25 -3.63 -11.74
N ILE A 68 3.72 -4.86 -11.49
CA ILE A 68 2.84 -6.01 -11.30
C ILE A 68 2.01 -5.88 -10.02
N VAL A 69 2.65 -5.61 -8.87
CA VAL A 69 2.00 -5.61 -7.56
C VAL A 69 1.01 -4.46 -7.45
N ILE A 70 1.35 -3.26 -7.92
CA ILE A 70 0.47 -2.10 -7.71
C ILE A 70 -0.58 -2.01 -8.81
N THR A 71 -0.21 -2.23 -10.08
CA THR A 71 -1.19 -2.16 -11.17
C THR A 71 -2.21 -3.30 -11.07
N LYS A 72 -1.80 -4.52 -10.71
CA LYS A 72 -2.75 -5.65 -10.58
C LYS A 72 -3.28 -5.89 -9.17
N GLY A 73 -2.53 -5.55 -8.12
CA GLY A 73 -2.93 -5.80 -6.72
C GLY A 73 -3.96 -4.80 -6.21
N SER A 74 -3.76 -3.51 -6.45
CA SER A 74 -4.72 -2.47 -6.03
C SER A 74 -6.04 -2.57 -6.81
N GLU A 75 -5.98 -2.97 -8.08
CA GLU A 75 -7.14 -3.09 -8.96
C GLU A 75 -8.12 -4.17 -8.45
N ARG A 76 -7.63 -5.36 -8.08
CA ARG A 76 -8.49 -6.46 -7.61
C ARG A 76 -9.12 -6.21 -6.25
N VAL A 77 -8.38 -5.64 -5.30
CA VAL A 77 -8.89 -5.44 -3.94
C VAL A 77 -9.91 -4.31 -3.89
N ALA A 78 -9.66 -3.21 -4.63
CA ALA A 78 -10.58 -2.09 -4.73
C ALA A 78 -11.86 -2.44 -5.49
N GLU A 79 -11.70 -3.02 -6.68
CA GLU A 79 -12.82 -3.29 -7.57
C GLU A 79 -13.76 -4.30 -6.94
N VAL A 80 -13.24 -5.38 -6.36
CA VAL A 80 -14.10 -6.41 -5.76
C VAL A 80 -14.77 -5.87 -4.49
N ALA A 81 -14.02 -5.33 -3.53
CA ALA A 81 -14.63 -4.97 -2.24
C ALA A 81 -15.62 -3.81 -2.31
N ALA A 82 -15.28 -2.74 -3.04
CA ALA A 82 -16.12 -1.55 -3.12
C ALA A 82 -17.29 -1.76 -4.09
N ARG A 83 -17.06 -2.37 -5.26
CA ARG A 83 -18.12 -2.56 -6.27
C ARG A 83 -19.13 -3.61 -5.85
N PHE A 84 -18.70 -4.77 -5.30
CA PHE A 84 -19.67 -5.75 -4.79
C PHE A 84 -20.49 -5.19 -3.62
N SER A 85 -19.89 -4.34 -2.77
CA SER A 85 -20.64 -3.68 -1.69
C SER A 85 -21.62 -2.64 -2.21
N LEU A 86 -21.26 -1.89 -3.27
CA LEU A 86 -22.13 -0.90 -3.92
C LEU A 86 -23.26 -1.55 -4.72
N ASP A 87 -22.97 -2.62 -5.46
CA ASP A 87 -23.96 -3.37 -6.25
C ASP A 87 -25.01 -4.04 -5.35
N GLY A 88 -24.68 -4.31 -4.08
CA GLY A 88 -25.61 -4.81 -3.06
C GLY A 88 -26.50 -3.74 -2.41
N MET A 89 -26.24 -2.44 -2.62
CA MET A 89 -27.00 -1.34 -1.99
C MET A 89 -28.49 -1.34 -2.34
N PRO A 90 -28.89 -1.52 -3.62
CA PRO A 90 -30.31 -1.56 -3.97
C PRO A 90 -31.04 -2.72 -3.29
N GLY A 91 -30.38 -3.88 -3.13
CA GLY A 91 -30.93 -5.03 -2.41
C GLY A 91 -31.17 -4.73 -0.93
N LYS A 92 -30.21 -4.07 -0.26
CA LYS A 92 -30.37 -3.61 1.13
C LYS A 92 -31.49 -2.56 1.25
N GLN A 93 -31.60 -1.61 0.31
CA GLN A 93 -32.69 -0.62 0.28
C GLN A 93 -34.05 -1.31 0.12
N MET A 94 -34.16 -2.24 -0.83
CA MET A 94 -35.38 -3.00 -1.08
C MET A 94 -35.78 -3.86 0.12
N SER A 95 -34.82 -4.42 0.86
CA SER A 95 -35.09 -5.14 2.11
C SER A 95 -35.67 -4.23 3.19
N ILE A 96 -35.16 -3.00 3.34
CA ILE A 96 -35.72 -2.01 4.29
C ILE A 96 -37.15 -1.63 3.90
N ASP A 97 -37.39 -1.46 2.60
CA ASP A 97 -38.71 -1.12 2.08
C ASP A 97 -39.71 -2.27 2.24
N ALA A 98 -39.26 -3.51 2.06
CA ALA A 98 -40.05 -4.71 2.30
C ALA A 98 -40.39 -4.86 3.79
N ASP A 99 -39.43 -4.67 4.69
CA ASP A 99 -39.65 -4.72 6.15
C ASP A 99 -40.66 -3.66 6.61
N LEU A 100 -40.57 -2.43 6.07
CA LEU A 100 -41.51 -1.35 6.37
C LEU A 100 -42.92 -1.67 5.87
N ARG A 101 -43.05 -2.21 4.66
CA ARG A 101 -44.34 -2.64 4.09
C ARG A 101 -44.95 -3.83 4.83
N ALA A 102 -44.12 -4.73 5.33
CA ALA A 102 -44.53 -5.88 6.14
C ALA A 102 -44.86 -5.51 7.59
N GLY A 103 -44.65 -4.26 8.00
CA GLY A 103 -44.88 -3.79 9.37
C GLY A 103 -43.88 -4.33 10.40
N ILE A 104 -42.74 -4.88 9.95
CA ILE A 104 -41.67 -5.39 10.81
C ILE A 104 -40.90 -4.24 11.47
N ILE A 105 -40.79 -3.10 10.77
CA ILE A 105 -40.16 -1.87 11.26
C ILE A 105 -41.08 -0.66 11.08
N ASP A 106 -40.91 0.37 11.92
CA ASP A 106 -41.63 1.64 11.79
C ASP A 106 -40.93 2.62 10.82
N ALA A 107 -41.63 3.72 10.50
CA ALA A 107 -41.14 4.72 9.56
C ALA A 107 -39.84 5.41 10.04
N ASP A 108 -39.72 5.65 11.35
CA ASP A 108 -38.55 6.30 11.94
C ASP A 108 -37.31 5.39 11.90
N THR A 109 -37.48 4.10 12.21
CA THR A 109 -36.42 3.08 12.07
C THR A 109 -36.03 2.88 10.62
N ALA A 110 -36.99 2.84 9.69
CA ALA A 110 -36.71 2.74 8.27
C ALA A 110 -35.89 3.95 7.78
N ARG A 111 -36.21 5.16 8.25
CA ARG A 111 -35.46 6.39 7.94
C ARG A 111 -34.03 6.32 8.46
N GLU A 112 -33.82 5.89 9.70
CA GLU A 112 -32.48 5.75 10.27
C GLU A 112 -31.66 4.68 9.55
N ARG A 113 -32.25 3.53 9.23
CA ARG A 113 -31.59 2.47 8.44
C ARG A 113 -31.19 2.95 7.05
N ARG A 114 -32.07 3.70 6.36
CA ARG A 114 -31.74 4.31 5.06
C ARG A 114 -30.60 5.32 5.15
N LYS A 115 -30.57 6.14 6.20
CA LYS A 115 -29.46 7.09 6.44
C LYS A 115 -28.13 6.37 6.66
N VAL A 116 -28.12 5.29 7.44
CA VAL A 116 -26.92 4.46 7.63
C VAL A 116 -26.47 3.85 6.30
N LEU A 117 -27.41 3.36 5.49
CA LEU A 117 -27.11 2.78 4.18
C LEU A 117 -26.58 3.81 3.18
N GLU A 118 -27.10 5.04 3.21
CA GLU A 118 -26.59 6.17 2.42
C GLU A 118 -25.15 6.51 2.80
N GLN A 119 -24.84 6.58 4.10
CA GLN A 119 -23.49 6.80 4.57
C GLN A 119 -22.54 5.66 4.20
N GLU A 120 -23.01 4.41 4.23
CA GLU A 120 -22.26 3.24 3.76
C GLU A 120 -21.95 3.36 2.25
N SER A 121 -22.94 3.79 1.45
CA SER A 121 -22.79 4.04 0.01
C SER A 121 -21.75 5.11 -0.28
N GLN A 122 -21.84 6.26 0.39
CA GLN A 122 -20.90 7.36 0.22
C GLN A 122 -19.47 6.96 0.60
N LEU A 123 -19.32 6.14 1.64
CA LEU A 123 -18.04 5.63 2.08
C LEU A 123 -17.41 4.71 1.02
N TYR A 124 -18.14 3.69 0.54
CA TYR A 124 -17.62 2.81 -0.51
C TYR A 124 -17.36 3.55 -1.82
N GLY A 125 -18.18 4.55 -2.17
CA GLY A 125 -17.92 5.43 -3.31
C GLY A 125 -16.63 6.24 -3.15
N SER A 126 -16.37 6.75 -1.94
CA SER A 126 -15.12 7.46 -1.61
C SER A 126 -13.90 6.53 -1.62
N PHE A 127 -14.06 5.26 -1.21
CA PHE A 127 -13.03 4.22 -1.33
C PHE A 127 -12.70 3.91 -2.79
N ASP A 128 -13.69 3.74 -3.67
CA ASP A 128 -13.46 3.54 -5.11
C ASP A 128 -12.67 4.72 -5.73
N GLY A 129 -13.04 5.95 -5.36
CA GLY A 129 -12.32 7.16 -5.78
C GLY A 129 -10.85 7.19 -5.29
N ALA A 130 -10.62 6.91 -4.00
CA ALA A 130 -9.28 6.86 -3.42
C ALA A 130 -8.41 5.77 -4.07
N MET A 131 -8.98 4.62 -4.41
CA MET A 131 -8.24 3.53 -5.05
C MET A 131 -7.85 3.85 -6.51
N LYS A 132 -8.69 4.58 -7.26
CA LYS A 132 -8.31 5.12 -8.58
C LYS A 132 -7.13 6.09 -8.48
N PHE A 133 -7.07 6.88 -7.41
CA PHE A 133 -5.94 7.79 -7.16
C PHE A 133 -4.64 7.02 -6.88
N ILE A 134 -4.70 5.97 -6.06
CA ILE A 134 -3.55 5.07 -5.79
C ILE A 134 -3.03 4.41 -7.09
N LYS A 135 -3.92 4.04 -8.01
CA LYS A 135 -3.53 3.52 -9.34
C LYS A 135 -2.76 4.58 -10.15
N GLY A 136 -3.24 5.81 -10.18
CA GLY A 136 -2.55 6.92 -10.87
C GLY A 136 -1.16 7.21 -10.27
N ASP A 137 -1.06 7.15 -8.94
CA ASP A 137 0.19 7.37 -8.23
C ASP A 137 1.24 6.27 -8.49
N ALA A 138 0.81 5.03 -8.71
CA ALA A 138 1.71 3.94 -9.14
C ALA A 138 2.35 4.22 -10.51
N ILE A 139 1.56 4.72 -11.45
CA ILE A 139 2.03 5.10 -12.79
C ILE A 139 3.01 6.27 -12.67
N ALA A 140 2.69 7.26 -11.83
CA ALA A 140 3.60 8.36 -11.55
C ALA A 140 4.95 7.88 -10.99
N GLY A 141 4.95 6.90 -10.07
CA GLY A 141 6.17 6.30 -9.53
C GLY A 141 7.06 5.68 -10.61
N ILE A 142 6.48 4.97 -11.58
CA ILE A 142 7.24 4.40 -12.71
C ILE A 142 7.83 5.51 -13.59
N ILE A 143 7.04 6.55 -13.88
CA ILE A 143 7.51 7.70 -14.65
C ILE A 143 8.69 8.37 -13.94
N ILE A 144 8.59 8.56 -12.62
CA ILE A 144 9.65 9.15 -11.80
C ILE A 144 10.94 8.33 -11.88
N ILE A 145 10.85 6.99 -11.78
CA ILE A 145 12.02 6.10 -11.93
C ILE A 145 12.69 6.31 -13.29
N PHE A 146 11.93 6.35 -14.38
CA PHE A 146 12.50 6.59 -15.71
C PHE A 146 13.10 7.99 -15.87
N VAL A 147 12.44 9.02 -15.33
CA VAL A 147 12.94 10.40 -15.35
C VAL A 147 14.23 10.53 -14.56
N ASN A 148 14.31 9.95 -13.36
CA ASN A 148 15.51 9.97 -12.53
C ASN A 148 16.66 9.21 -13.17
N PHE A 149 16.38 8.08 -13.82
CA PHE A 149 17.40 7.31 -14.51
C PHE A 149 17.91 8.02 -15.78
N ILE A 150 17.03 8.28 -16.75
CA ILE A 150 17.42 8.82 -18.07
C ILE A 150 17.77 10.31 -17.98
N GLY A 151 16.91 11.08 -17.29
CA GLY A 151 17.13 12.51 -17.06
C GLY A 151 18.35 12.72 -16.20
N GLY A 152 18.56 11.89 -15.18
CA GLY A 152 19.74 11.92 -14.34
C GLY A 152 21.04 11.71 -15.11
N ILE A 153 21.14 10.66 -15.94
CA ILE A 153 22.32 10.44 -16.78
C ILE A 153 22.57 11.64 -17.70
N SER A 154 21.51 12.16 -18.33
CA SER A 154 21.61 13.29 -19.25
C SER A 154 22.11 14.57 -18.56
N VAL A 155 21.58 14.88 -17.36
CA VAL A 155 21.98 16.03 -16.56
C VAL A 155 23.35 15.84 -15.93
N GLY A 156 23.71 14.62 -15.51
CA GLY A 156 25.03 14.27 -15.01
C GLY A 156 26.12 14.51 -16.05
N MET A 157 25.88 14.11 -17.29
CA MET A 157 26.82 14.33 -18.39
C MET A 157 26.86 15.80 -18.83
N SER A 158 25.71 16.45 -19.00
CA SER A 158 25.64 17.81 -19.54
C SER A 158 25.98 18.90 -18.52
N SER A 159 25.52 18.77 -17.28
CA SER A 159 25.60 19.83 -16.27
C SER A 159 26.69 19.56 -15.23
N HIS A 160 26.94 18.29 -14.89
CA HIS A 160 27.97 17.92 -13.89
C HIS A 160 29.29 17.47 -14.53
N GLY A 161 29.39 17.42 -15.85
CA GLY A 161 30.61 17.03 -16.57
C GLY A 161 31.07 15.60 -16.30
N MET A 162 30.16 14.73 -15.84
CA MET A 162 30.46 13.32 -15.59
C MET A 162 30.64 12.57 -16.91
N ASP A 163 31.57 11.63 -16.96
CA ASP A 163 31.61 10.66 -18.05
C ASP A 163 30.40 9.72 -17.97
N PHE A 164 30.07 9.10 -19.11
CA PHE A 164 28.89 8.23 -19.20
C PHE A 164 28.91 7.09 -18.17
N SER A 165 30.07 6.51 -17.88
CA SER A 165 30.17 5.39 -16.93
C SER A 165 29.88 5.85 -15.50
N THR A 166 30.48 6.98 -15.09
CA THR A 166 30.23 7.56 -13.76
C THR A 166 28.78 8.02 -13.62
N ALA A 167 28.22 8.71 -14.62
CA ALA A 167 26.83 9.14 -14.61
C ALA A 167 25.89 7.92 -14.52
N LEU A 168 26.15 6.87 -15.31
CA LEU A 168 25.36 5.65 -15.27
C LEU A 168 25.40 5.01 -13.89
N SER A 169 26.57 4.87 -13.27
CA SER A 169 26.70 4.28 -11.93
C SER A 169 25.96 5.08 -10.86
N THR A 170 26.20 6.40 -10.80
CA THR A 170 25.61 7.27 -9.79
C THR A 170 24.09 7.32 -9.90
N TYR A 171 23.56 7.58 -11.10
CA TYR A 171 22.12 7.72 -11.28
C TYR A 171 21.38 6.38 -11.26
N THR A 172 22.03 5.26 -11.59
CA THR A 172 21.46 3.92 -11.31
C THR A 172 21.31 3.74 -9.80
N MET A 173 22.34 4.05 -9.02
CA MET A 173 22.34 3.89 -7.56
C MET A 173 21.27 4.75 -6.88
N LEU A 174 21.21 6.03 -7.22
CA LEU A 174 20.22 6.94 -6.67
C LEU A 174 18.79 6.55 -7.06
N THR A 175 18.58 6.13 -8.31
CA THR A 175 17.24 5.75 -8.78
C THR A 175 16.75 4.46 -8.10
N ILE A 176 17.62 3.46 -7.92
CA ILE A 176 17.25 2.24 -7.19
C ILE A 176 16.94 2.56 -5.73
N GLY A 177 17.79 3.36 -5.08
CA GLY A 177 17.58 3.76 -3.69
C GLY A 177 16.25 4.50 -3.51
N ASP A 178 15.94 5.47 -4.36
CA ASP A 178 14.68 6.22 -4.32
C ASP A 178 13.47 5.31 -4.53
N GLY A 179 13.55 4.41 -5.54
CA GLY A 179 12.50 3.42 -5.81
C GLY A 179 12.26 2.45 -4.66
N LEU A 180 13.29 2.06 -3.90
CA LEU A 180 13.16 1.19 -2.73
C LEU A 180 12.61 1.93 -1.52
N VAL A 181 13.09 3.14 -1.25
CA VAL A 181 12.61 3.97 -0.13
C VAL A 181 11.13 4.34 -0.33
N ALA A 182 10.73 4.68 -1.56
CA ALA A 182 9.35 4.98 -1.91
C ALA A 182 8.38 3.81 -1.67
N GLN A 183 8.87 2.56 -1.62
CA GLN A 183 8.05 1.39 -1.34
C GLN A 183 7.70 1.24 0.14
N ILE A 184 8.53 1.75 1.06
CA ILE A 184 8.29 1.58 2.50
C ILE A 184 6.94 2.19 2.91
N PRO A 185 6.62 3.47 2.58
CA PRO A 185 5.31 4.03 2.85
C PRO A 185 4.19 3.31 2.10
N ALA A 186 4.44 2.88 0.85
CA ALA A 186 3.46 2.18 0.03
C ALA A 186 3.01 0.85 0.67
N LEU A 187 3.97 0.08 1.19
CA LEU A 187 3.71 -1.18 1.89
C LEU A 187 2.91 -0.93 3.18
N LEU A 188 3.30 0.07 3.97
CA LEU A 188 2.58 0.43 5.20
C LEU A 188 1.13 0.83 4.92
N ILE A 189 0.88 1.59 3.85
CA ILE A 189 -0.47 1.97 3.40
C ILE A 189 -1.26 0.73 2.97
N ALA A 190 -0.68 -0.14 2.14
CA ALA A 190 -1.34 -1.34 1.64
C ALA A 190 -1.71 -2.31 2.78
N VAL A 191 -0.80 -2.52 3.74
CA VAL A 191 -1.04 -3.34 4.92
C VAL A 191 -2.12 -2.71 5.81
N SER A 192 -2.07 -1.40 6.04
CA SER A 192 -3.08 -0.68 6.83
C SER A 192 -4.47 -0.77 6.19
N ALA A 193 -4.56 -0.58 4.87
CA ALA A 193 -5.80 -0.73 4.12
C ALA A 193 -6.33 -2.18 4.18
N GLY A 194 -5.44 -3.16 4.01
CA GLY A 194 -5.77 -4.59 4.14
C GLY A 194 -6.33 -4.93 5.52
N PHE A 195 -5.72 -4.45 6.60
CA PHE A 195 -6.23 -4.64 7.96
C PHE A 195 -7.61 -4.03 8.17
N ILE A 196 -7.88 -2.85 7.61
CA ILE A 196 -9.18 -2.17 7.80
C ILE A 196 -10.27 -2.88 7.00
N VAL A 197 -10.01 -3.26 5.76
CA VAL A 197 -10.99 -3.96 4.89
C VAL A 197 -11.27 -5.38 5.39
N THR A 198 -10.33 -6.05 6.05
CA THR A 198 -10.54 -7.40 6.60
C THR A 198 -11.21 -7.39 7.98
N ARG A 199 -11.30 -6.24 8.66
CA ARG A 199 -11.96 -6.08 9.97
C ARG A 199 -13.50 -6.04 9.89
N VAL A 200 -14.11 -6.75 8.94
CA VAL A 200 -15.56 -6.69 8.69
C VAL A 200 -16.36 -7.61 9.62
N ASN A 201 -15.71 -8.53 10.35
CA ASN A 201 -16.42 -9.45 11.25
C ASN A 201 -16.47 -8.95 12.70
N GLY A 202 -17.58 -8.25 13.01
CA GLY A 202 -18.50 -8.66 14.07
C GLY A 202 -18.18 -8.39 15.53
N ASP A 203 -16.94 -8.46 15.99
CA ASP A 203 -16.68 -8.40 17.44
C ASP A 203 -16.30 -7.00 17.92
N SER A 204 -16.96 -6.58 18.99
CA SER A 204 -16.69 -5.38 19.78
C SER A 204 -15.31 -5.38 20.43
N ASP A 205 -14.55 -6.47 20.30
CA ASP A 205 -13.29 -6.65 20.98
C ASP A 205 -12.10 -6.16 20.13
N ASN A 206 -11.01 -5.83 20.83
CA ASN A 206 -9.82 -5.32 20.20
C ASN A 206 -9.24 -6.40 19.26
N MET A 207 -8.92 -6.08 18.00
CA MET A 207 -8.46 -7.09 17.02
C MET A 207 -7.23 -7.86 17.52
N GLY A 208 -6.33 -7.18 18.25
CA GLY A 208 -5.20 -7.83 18.92
C GLY A 208 -5.63 -8.83 20.00
N ARG A 209 -6.70 -8.55 20.74
CA ARG A 209 -7.28 -9.47 21.73
C ARG A 209 -7.93 -10.68 21.07
N ASN A 210 -8.58 -10.50 19.92
CA ASN A 210 -9.11 -11.62 19.12
C ASN A 210 -8.00 -12.47 18.51
N ILE A 211 -6.93 -11.87 17.99
CA ILE A 211 -5.77 -12.61 17.48
C ILE A 211 -5.11 -13.41 18.60
N ILE A 212 -4.82 -12.77 19.74
CA ILE A 212 -4.25 -13.44 20.91
C ILE A 212 -5.21 -14.54 21.40
N GLY A 213 -6.50 -14.25 21.48
CA GLY A 213 -7.53 -15.20 21.87
C GLY A 213 -7.59 -16.42 20.94
N GLN A 214 -7.60 -16.22 19.62
CA GLN A 214 -7.61 -17.31 18.63
C GLN A 214 -6.31 -18.12 18.64
N LEU A 215 -5.17 -17.46 18.79
CA LEU A 215 -3.86 -18.11 18.84
C LEU A 215 -3.70 -18.94 20.11
N LEU A 216 -4.23 -18.44 21.24
CA LEU A 216 -4.20 -19.14 22.53
C LEU A 216 -5.32 -20.20 22.69
N ASN A 217 -6.46 -20.04 22.01
CA ASN A 217 -7.57 -21.02 22.06
C ASN A 217 -7.33 -22.27 21.20
N ASN A 218 -6.29 -22.30 20.37
CA ASN A 218 -5.99 -23.46 19.55
C ASN A 218 -4.78 -24.23 20.11
N PRO A 219 -4.99 -25.19 21.02
CA PRO A 219 -3.90 -25.93 21.66
C PRO A 219 -3.02 -26.71 20.66
N PHE A 220 -3.56 -27.10 19.50
CA PHE A 220 -2.77 -27.75 18.45
C PHE A 220 -1.71 -26.81 17.86
N VAL A 221 -2.07 -25.56 17.57
CA VAL A 221 -1.13 -24.54 17.04
C VAL A 221 -0.04 -24.24 18.06
N LEU A 222 -0.40 -24.13 19.35
CA LEU A 222 0.57 -23.90 20.43
C LEU A 222 1.57 -25.05 20.60
N VAL A 223 1.10 -26.30 20.52
CA VAL A 223 1.98 -27.49 20.62
C VAL A 223 2.95 -27.54 19.43
N VAL A 224 2.47 -27.30 18.21
CA VAL A 224 3.32 -27.28 17.01
C VAL A 224 4.36 -26.17 17.08
N ALA A 225 3.96 -24.96 17.47
CA ALA A 225 4.87 -23.83 17.65
C ALA A 225 5.94 -24.14 18.72
N ALA A 226 5.54 -24.70 19.87
CA ALA A 226 6.47 -25.07 20.94
C ALA A 226 7.49 -26.12 20.48
N VAL A 227 7.06 -27.16 19.77
CA VAL A 227 7.96 -28.20 19.23
C VAL A 227 8.92 -27.60 18.21
N LEU A 228 8.45 -26.73 17.31
CA LEU A 228 9.29 -26.05 16.33
C LEU A 228 10.33 -25.15 17.00
N THR A 229 9.93 -24.32 17.96
CA THR A 229 10.85 -23.43 18.69
C THR A 229 11.90 -24.22 19.47
N VAL A 230 11.50 -25.30 20.16
CA VAL A 230 12.46 -26.19 20.85
C VAL A 230 13.41 -26.85 19.85
N SER A 231 12.90 -27.34 18.72
CA SER A 231 13.73 -27.97 17.70
C SER A 231 14.75 -27.00 17.09
N MET A 232 14.35 -25.74 16.83
CA MET A 232 15.26 -24.69 16.37
C MET A 232 16.33 -24.38 17.41
N GLY A 233 15.97 -24.30 18.70
CA GLY A 233 16.93 -24.07 19.78
C GLY A 233 17.91 -25.22 20.02
N THR A 234 17.57 -26.44 19.60
CA THR A 234 18.48 -27.61 19.68
C THR A 234 19.42 -27.75 18.48
N LEU A 235 19.20 -27.01 17.39
CA LEU A 235 20.02 -27.07 16.18
C LEU A 235 21.21 -26.09 16.29
N PRO A 236 22.47 -26.58 16.33
CA PRO A 236 23.63 -25.72 16.45
C PRO A 236 23.80 -24.87 15.17
N GLY A 237 23.74 -23.55 15.31
CA GLY A 237 23.95 -22.58 14.22
C GLY A 237 22.73 -21.71 13.87
N PHE A 238 21.55 -21.97 14.45
CA PHE A 238 20.46 -20.99 14.49
C PHE A 238 20.59 -20.10 15.74
N PRO A 239 20.24 -18.80 15.68
CA PRO A 239 20.26 -17.91 16.84
C PRO A 239 19.24 -18.33 17.91
#